data_AF-A0A943G0C7-F1
#
_entry.id   AF-A0A943G0C7-F1
#
_cell.length_a   1.000
_cell.length_b   1.000
_cell.length_c   1.000
_cell.angle_alpha   90.00
_cell.angle_beta   90.00
_cell.angle_gamma   90.00
#
_symmetry.space_group_name_H-M   'P 1'
#
loop_
_entity.id
_entity.type
_entity.pdbx_description
1 polymer ?
#
loop_
_entity_poly.entity_id
_entity_poly.type
_entity_poly.pdbx_seq_one_letter_code
_entity_poly.pdbx_strand_id
1 'polypeptide(L)'
;MKNKNKKVVVYVCLLILCISVGYAALSTTLNITGESSIKSAKWDIHFDNLVTEITIRNPNGNYSSMFLNAALGDGAKVILNYTNDTLSIVDNIISNSKQASNANIVKGKLVV
;
A
#
# COMPACT_ATOMS: atom_id res chain seq x y z
N MET A 1 -46.46 65.96 18.14
CA MET A 1 -46.36 64.54 17.73
C MET A 1 -45.62 64.29 16.39
N LYS A 2 -45.43 65.28 15.50
CA LYS A 2 -44.82 65.09 14.15
C LYS A 2 -43.39 64.51 14.10
N ASN A 3 -42.50 64.83 15.04
CA ASN A 3 -41.09 64.36 15.03
C ASN A 3 -40.87 62.94 15.55
N LYS A 4 -41.81 62.37 16.32
CA LYS A 4 -41.69 60.99 16.82
C LYS A 4 -41.82 60.00 15.66
N ASN A 5 -42.71 60.28 14.71
CA ASN A 5 -42.95 59.45 13.53
C ASN A 5 -41.76 59.45 12.57
N LYS A 6 -41.08 60.60 12.39
CA LYS A 6 -39.83 60.68 11.60
C LYS A 6 -38.71 59.81 12.17
N LYS A 7 -38.54 59.79 13.49
CA LYS A 7 -37.52 58.94 14.15
C LYS A 7 -37.83 57.45 13.97
N VAL A 8 -39.09 57.06 14.11
CA VAL A 8 -39.53 55.67 13.90
C VAL A 8 -39.22 55.21 12.47
N VAL A 9 -39.49 56.04 11.46
CA VAL A 9 -39.15 55.74 10.06
C VAL A 9 -37.65 55.50 9.88
N VAL A 10 -36.80 56.34 10.49
CA VAL A 10 -35.34 56.17 10.42
C VAL A 10 -34.88 54.87 11.06
N TYR A 11 -35.39 54.52 12.25
CA TYR A 11 -35.04 53.27 12.92
C TYR A 11 -35.45 52.03 12.12
N VAL A 12 -36.63 52.05 11.51
CA VAL A 12 -37.11 50.95 10.67
C VAL A 12 -36.24 50.78 9.43
N CYS A 13 -35.85 51.87 8.76
CA CYS A 13 -34.93 51.80 7.62
C CYS A 13 -33.57 51.19 8.00
N LEU A 14 -33.03 51.57 9.17
CA LEU A 14 -31.74 51.05 9.65
C LEU A 14 -31.81 49.55 9.96
N LEU A 15 -32.92 49.09 10.52
CA LEU A 15 -33.18 47.68 10.80
C LEU A 15 -33.22 46.83 9.52
N ILE A 16 -33.89 47.34 8.48
CA ILE A 16 -34.00 46.66 7.18
C ILE A 16 -32.62 46.52 6.52
N LEU A 17 -31.76 47.53 6.62
CA LEU A 17 -30.39 47.49 6.09
C LEU A 17 -29.49 46.48 6.81
N CYS A 18 -29.65 46.32 8.12
CA CYS A 18 -28.86 45.32 8.87
C CYS A 18 -29.29 43.88 8.53
N ILE A 19 -30.59 43.64 8.35
CA ILE A 19 -31.12 42.31 8.04
C ILE A 19 -30.70 41.87 6.62
N SER A 20 -30.64 42.78 5.66
CA SER A 20 -30.24 42.45 4.28
C SER A 20 -28.78 42.01 4.16
N VAL A 21 -27.86 42.68 4.88
CA VAL A 21 -26.43 42.30 4.89
C VAL A 21 -26.23 40.94 5.57
N GLY A 22 -26.91 40.68 6.68
CA GLY A 22 -26.85 39.38 7.39
C GLY A 22 -27.40 38.22 6.54
N TYR A 23 -28.48 38.46 5.79
CA TYR A 23 -29.05 37.45 4.88
C TYR A 23 -28.11 37.12 3.72
N ALA A 24 -27.47 38.13 3.12
CA ALA A 24 -26.50 37.94 2.04
C ALA A 24 -25.27 37.15 2.51
N ALA A 25 -24.82 37.33 3.75
CA ALA A 25 -23.70 36.57 4.31
C ALA A 25 -24.08 35.12 4.65
N LEU A 26 -25.27 34.90 5.22
CA LEU A 26 -25.75 33.57 5.62
C LEU A 26 -26.11 32.70 4.41
N SER A 27 -26.57 33.30 3.31
CA SER A 27 -26.95 32.62 2.07
C SER A 27 -25.81 32.56 1.05
N THR A 28 -24.58 32.36 1.50
CA THR A 28 -23.45 32.09 0.60
C THR A 28 -23.27 30.59 0.44
N THR A 29 -23.59 30.06 -0.75
CA THR A 29 -23.19 28.69 -1.11
C THR A 29 -21.85 28.77 -1.82
N LEU A 30 -20.77 28.36 -1.14
CA LEU A 30 -19.46 28.28 -1.74
C LEU A 30 -19.38 27.00 -2.60
N ASN A 31 -19.61 27.14 -3.90
CA ASN A 31 -19.47 26.04 -4.85
C ASN A 31 -18.00 25.86 -5.24
N ILE A 32 -17.30 24.94 -4.57
CA ILE A 32 -15.93 24.58 -4.93
C ILE A 32 -15.98 23.51 -6.02
N THR A 33 -15.90 23.94 -7.28
CA THR A 33 -15.73 23.04 -8.43
C THR A 33 -14.25 23.01 -8.82
N GLY A 34 -13.58 21.91 -8.51
CA GLY A 34 -12.21 21.65 -8.94
C GLY A 34 -11.85 20.18 -8.75
N GLU A 35 -11.07 19.63 -9.67
CA GLU A 35 -10.51 18.28 -9.53
C GLU A 35 -9.30 18.31 -8.59
N SER A 36 -9.37 17.54 -7.51
CA SER A 36 -8.18 17.22 -6.72
C SER A 36 -7.43 16.07 -7.39
N SER A 37 -6.40 16.38 -8.17
CA SER A 37 -5.51 15.36 -8.74
C SER A 37 -4.51 14.90 -7.68
N ILE A 38 -4.44 13.59 -7.38
CA ILE A 38 -3.28 13.02 -6.67
C ILE A 38 -2.11 12.99 -7.65
N LYS A 39 -1.29 14.04 -7.65
CA LYS A 39 -0.25 14.27 -8.68
C LYS A 39 0.85 13.21 -8.73
N SER A 40 1.05 12.43 -7.67
CA SER A 40 2.00 11.31 -7.65
C SER A 40 1.79 10.46 -6.40
N ALA A 41 0.88 9.48 -6.45
CA ALA A 41 0.90 8.40 -5.47
C ALA A 41 2.02 7.44 -5.89
N LYS A 42 3.15 7.47 -5.17
CA LYS A 42 4.16 6.41 -5.30
C LYS A 42 3.65 5.23 -4.49
N TRP A 43 3.17 4.20 -5.19
CA TRP A 43 2.83 2.93 -4.57
C TRP A 43 4.13 2.21 -4.24
N ASP A 44 4.46 2.09 -2.96
CA ASP A 44 5.50 1.17 -2.53
C ASP A 44 4.86 -0.20 -2.35
N ILE A 45 5.23 -1.15 -3.22
CA ILE A 45 4.81 -2.54 -3.11
C ILE A 45 6.05 -3.34 -2.74
N HIS A 46 6.11 -3.76 -1.47
CA HIS A 46 7.08 -4.74 -1.00
C HIS A 46 6.34 -5.93 -0.38
N PHE A 47 6.81 -7.13 -0.67
CA PHE A 47 6.29 -8.35 -0.07
C PHE A 47 7.17 -8.70 1.11
N ASP A 48 6.62 -8.52 2.31
CA ASP A 48 7.29 -8.93 3.53
C ASP A 48 7.18 -10.46 3.69
N ASN A 49 8.27 -11.10 4.12
CA ASN A 49 8.32 -12.54 4.40
C ASN A 49 7.91 -13.44 3.21
N LEU A 50 8.41 -13.15 2.00
CA LEU A 50 8.08 -13.95 0.80
C LEU A 50 8.44 -15.43 1.00
N VAL A 51 7.42 -16.29 1.04
CA VAL A 51 7.57 -17.75 1.07
C VAL A 51 7.21 -18.31 -0.31
N THR A 52 8.11 -19.11 -0.88
CA THR A 52 7.87 -19.80 -2.16
C THR A 52 8.17 -21.28 -2.05
N GLU A 53 7.40 -22.09 -2.79
CA GLU A 53 7.55 -23.53 -2.87
C GLU A 53 7.85 -23.92 -4.32
N ILE A 54 9.00 -24.56 -4.55
CA ILE A 54 9.49 -24.97 -5.87
C ILE A 54 9.70 -26.47 -5.84
N THR A 55 9.28 -27.17 -6.90
CA THR A 55 9.51 -28.61 -7.04
C THR A 55 10.61 -28.89 -8.06
N ILE A 56 11.69 -29.52 -7.63
CA ILE A 56 12.78 -29.97 -8.51
C ILE A 56 12.43 -31.36 -9.05
N ARG A 57 12.16 -31.45 -10.36
CA ARG A 57 11.78 -32.72 -11.03
C ARG A 57 12.83 -33.24 -12.02
N ASN A 58 13.82 -32.44 -12.39
CA ASN A 58 14.86 -32.87 -13.33
C ASN A 58 16.12 -33.33 -12.58
N PRO A 59 16.43 -34.64 -12.53
CA PRO A 59 17.61 -35.16 -11.85
C PRO A 59 18.93 -34.86 -12.57
N ASN A 60 18.88 -34.31 -13.79
CA ASN A 60 20.06 -33.90 -14.55
C ASN A 60 20.16 -32.36 -14.66
N GLY A 61 19.34 -31.63 -13.90
CA GLY A 61 19.34 -30.16 -13.91
C GLY A 61 20.55 -29.58 -13.18
N ASN A 62 21.09 -28.48 -13.71
CA ASN A 62 22.10 -27.67 -13.02
C ASN A 62 21.45 -26.44 -12.38
N TYR A 63 21.52 -26.35 -11.06
CA TYR A 63 20.85 -25.31 -10.26
C TYR A 63 21.81 -24.46 -9.41
N SER A 64 23.12 -24.63 -9.58
CA SER A 64 24.14 -24.10 -8.65
C SER A 64 24.08 -22.59 -8.43
N SER A 65 23.64 -21.81 -9.41
CA SER A 65 23.49 -20.34 -9.31
C SER A 65 22.05 -19.88 -9.06
N MET A 66 21.04 -20.73 -9.29
CA MET A 66 19.64 -20.32 -9.25
C MET A 66 19.18 -19.89 -7.86
N PHE A 67 19.77 -20.49 -6.83
CA PHE A 67 19.45 -20.23 -5.41
C PHE A 67 20.56 -19.47 -4.67
N LEU A 68 21.57 -19.00 -5.39
CA LEU A 68 22.61 -18.16 -4.81
C LEU A 68 21.98 -16.84 -4.37
N ASN A 69 22.19 -16.45 -3.11
CA ASN A 69 21.61 -15.26 -2.51
C ASN A 69 20.05 -15.21 -2.53
N ALA A 70 19.39 -16.35 -2.59
CA ALA A 70 17.94 -16.43 -2.42
C ALA A 70 17.56 -16.51 -0.92
N ALA A 71 16.36 -16.05 -0.58
CA ALA A 71 15.80 -16.09 0.78
C ALA A 71 16.72 -15.49 1.86
N LEU A 72 17.36 -14.35 1.57
CA LEU A 72 18.22 -13.62 2.51
C LEU A 72 17.47 -12.57 3.34
N GLY A 73 16.31 -12.11 2.86
CA GLY A 73 15.47 -11.14 3.57
C GLY A 73 14.88 -11.74 4.84
N ASP A 74 14.57 -10.90 5.81
CA ASP A 74 13.92 -11.35 7.04
C ASP A 74 12.58 -12.05 6.72
N GLY A 75 12.38 -13.19 7.37
CA GLY A 75 11.28 -14.14 7.12
C GLY A 75 11.07 -14.66 5.69
N ALA A 76 11.90 -14.30 4.71
CA ALA A 76 11.88 -14.90 3.38
C ALA A 76 12.22 -16.39 3.49
N LYS A 77 11.60 -17.23 2.64
CA LYS A 77 11.83 -18.68 2.65
C LYS A 77 11.63 -19.30 1.28
N VAL A 78 12.53 -20.20 0.91
CA VAL A 78 12.36 -21.08 -0.26
C VAL A 78 12.23 -22.52 0.24
N ILE A 79 11.14 -23.17 -0.13
CA ILE A 79 10.86 -24.57 0.16
C ILE A 79 11.09 -25.38 -1.11
N LEU A 80 12.04 -26.32 -1.07
CA LEU A 80 12.39 -27.17 -2.20
C LEU A 80 11.79 -28.55 -2.05
N ASN A 81 10.71 -28.79 -2.77
CA ASN A 81 10.16 -30.13 -2.95
C ASN A 81 11.01 -30.92 -3.94
N TYR A 82 11.00 -32.22 -3.77
CA TYR A 82 11.84 -33.14 -4.52
C TYR A 82 11.07 -34.39 -4.91
N THR A 83 11.59 -35.10 -5.88
CA THR A 83 11.24 -36.49 -6.21
C THR A 83 12.33 -37.40 -5.64
N ASN A 84 12.16 -38.72 -5.71
CA ASN A 84 13.21 -39.65 -5.29
C ASN A 84 14.54 -39.39 -6.03
N ASP A 85 14.47 -39.09 -7.33
CA ASP A 85 15.65 -38.92 -8.19
C ASP A 85 16.35 -37.57 -8.00
N THR A 86 15.68 -36.58 -7.40
CA THR A 86 16.21 -35.22 -7.23
C THR A 86 16.64 -34.90 -5.80
N LEU A 87 16.55 -35.86 -4.88
CA LEU A 87 16.89 -35.70 -3.46
C LEU A 87 18.32 -35.15 -3.26
N SER A 88 19.30 -35.78 -3.91
CA SER A 88 20.72 -35.39 -3.80
C SER A 88 20.98 -33.98 -4.33
N ILE A 89 20.28 -33.57 -5.39
CA ILE A 89 20.36 -32.23 -5.96
C ILE A 89 19.80 -31.20 -4.98
N VAL A 90 18.64 -31.46 -4.35
CA VAL A 90 18.07 -30.54 -3.36
C VAL A 90 18.98 -30.39 -2.14
N ASP A 91 19.61 -31.48 -1.68
CA ASP A 91 20.60 -31.42 -0.59
C ASP A 91 21.84 -30.59 -0.97
N ASN A 92 22.31 -30.75 -2.21
CA ASN A 92 23.42 -29.98 -2.74
C ASN A 92 23.06 -28.48 -2.80
N ILE A 93 21.88 -28.14 -3.31
CA ILE A 93 21.39 -26.76 -3.39
C ILE A 93 21.39 -26.12 -1.99
N ILE A 94 20.76 -26.78 -0.99
CA ILE A 94 20.65 -26.25 0.37
C ILE A 94 22.03 -26.08 1.03
N SER A 95 22.96 -26.99 0.74
CA SER A 95 24.32 -26.92 1.29
C SER A 95 25.11 -25.76 0.69
N ASN A 96 24.98 -25.53 -0.61
CA ASN A 96 25.73 -24.49 -1.31
C ASN A 96 25.09 -23.10 -1.21
N SER A 97 23.78 -23.00 -0.99
CA SER A 97 23.09 -21.71 -0.79
C SER A 97 23.43 -21.06 0.55
N LYS A 98 23.86 -21.87 1.54
CA LYS A 98 24.26 -21.41 2.90
C LYS A 98 25.57 -20.62 2.95
N GLN A 99 26.25 -20.40 1.82
CA GLN A 99 27.40 -19.48 1.78
C GLN A 99 27.03 -18.04 2.15
N ALA A 100 25.76 -17.64 1.98
CA ALA A 100 25.20 -16.48 2.65
C ALA A 100 24.58 -16.94 3.97
N SER A 101 25.19 -16.58 5.10
CA SER A 101 24.92 -17.10 6.46
C SER A 101 23.46 -17.02 6.94
N ASN A 102 22.58 -16.33 6.20
CA ASN A 102 21.17 -16.08 6.47
C ASN A 102 20.20 -16.67 5.42
N ALA A 103 20.67 -17.47 4.45
CA ALA A 103 19.79 -18.08 3.46
C ALA A 103 18.81 -19.10 4.07
N ASN A 104 17.52 -18.81 4.01
CA ASN A 104 16.45 -19.68 4.51
C ASN A 104 15.87 -20.56 3.41
N ILE A 105 16.69 -21.48 2.90
CA ILE A 105 16.30 -22.47 1.91
C ILE A 105 16.20 -23.83 2.61
N VAL A 106 15.01 -24.42 2.59
CA VAL A 106 14.70 -25.65 3.33
C VAL A 106 14.15 -26.73 2.42
N LYS A 107 14.38 -27.97 2.81
CA LYS A 107 13.80 -29.14 2.13
C LYS A 107 12.30 -29.21 2.42
N GLY A 108 11.52 -29.43 1.37
CA GLY A 108 10.06 -29.55 1.40
C GLY A 108 9.59 -31.00 1.41
N LYS A 109 8.50 -31.27 0.70
CA LYS A 109 7.89 -32.61 0.61
C LYS A 109 8.47 -33.43 -0.56
N LEU A 110 8.46 -34.75 -0.39
CA LEU A 110 8.56 -35.69 -1.50
C LEU A 110 7.29 -35.59 -2.35
N VAL A 111 7.44 -35.33 -3.64
CA VAL A 111 6.37 -35.28 -4.64
C VAL A 111 6.53 -36.51 -5.51
N VAL A 112 5.46 -37.31 -5.57
CA VAL A 112 5.37 -38.52 -6.40
C VAL A 112 5.21 -38.15 -7.87
#